data_AF-A0A925I3G9-F1
#
_entry.id   AF-A0A925I3G9-F1
#
_cell.length_a   1.000
_cell.length_b   1.000
_cell.length_c   1.000
_cell.angle_alpha   90.00
_cell.angle_beta   90.00
_cell.angle_gamma   90.00
#
_symmetry.space_group_name_H-M   'P 1'
#
loop_
_entity.id
_entity.type
_entity.pdbx_description
1 polymer ?
#
loop_
_entity_poly.entity_id
_entity_poly.type
_entity_poly.pdbx_seq_one_letter_code
_entity_poly.pdbx_strand_id
1 'polypeptide(L)'
;MPAKTNPAVWQVACLNCHDTHTVQGARRLLREGTSTPLTGGVQDGLAAVSAVDFTKSAIENTCYQCHAGVADVITPFVAGSATVREVPPNINRDFTLGTYRMPIITADQGITGSLASSEPHDIGTGGVAQGGANFIESRANLGYGNLANRHAECTDCHNPHRVIKAQNGLPSGGPSASNAKDTIATHRHETTSTTGYTHSNLISGPLRGSFGVEPDYGSAATNASFQYMPDSTLYKVKSGDPKGLSATDVDQTYVTREYQICLKCHSNYGYDDDNLYPTSALGRRPTLGGIGRTGSGTNGMPTTYTNQAKEFQAPVAHMGETGGAAGVSQINSGAKTLYDGAGTASTKGYNHRSWHPVMAPTGRTLAVRGITSTDPWLLPWGNVVSAGVSAVGTNTMYCTDCHGSAVTSNTSVVPDTGKPWGPHGSTNPFLLKGAWADTGGSNASLLCFKCHAKAVYSGSSNSGRRTGFYDGGNTNRGNLHNYHVNKIGELRCSWCHVAVPHGWKNKSLLVNLNDVGAEAGSPAAGSIGKPYTQGPYYYKALLRVTTFAKSGNWSRDNCGGGGTDSDATAYMKNTMCSSTP
;
A
#
# COMPACT_ATOMS: atom_id res chain seq x y z
N MET A 1 -5.52 -39.28 23.82
CA MET A 1 -5.75 -38.07 24.65
C MET A 1 -7.18 -37.60 24.40
N PRO A 2 -7.95 -37.19 25.43
CA PRO A 2 -9.30 -36.68 25.20
C PRO A 2 -9.25 -35.44 24.30
N ALA A 3 -10.12 -35.39 23.29
CA ALA A 3 -10.17 -34.31 22.32
C ALA A 3 -10.41 -32.97 23.04
N LYS A 4 -9.41 -32.07 23.00
CA LYS A 4 -9.62 -30.68 23.44
C LYS A 4 -10.58 -30.04 22.44
N THR A 5 -11.75 -29.61 22.91
CA THR A 5 -12.84 -29.02 22.12
C THR A 5 -12.52 -27.63 21.53
N ASN A 6 -11.30 -27.12 21.69
CA ASN A 6 -10.90 -25.78 21.24
C ASN A 6 -9.36 -25.60 21.20
N PRO A 7 -8.60 -26.33 20.36
CA PRO A 7 -7.15 -26.20 20.34
C PRO A 7 -6.73 -24.83 19.79
N ALA A 8 -5.72 -24.20 20.41
CA ALA A 8 -5.09 -23.01 19.85
C ALA A 8 -4.47 -23.35 18.48
N VAL A 9 -4.34 -22.37 17.58
CA VAL A 9 -3.76 -22.60 16.23
C VAL A 9 -2.40 -23.28 16.34
N TRP A 10 -1.55 -22.85 17.28
CA TRP A 10 -0.28 -23.51 17.56
C TRP A 10 -0.45 -24.97 18.03
N GLN A 11 -1.52 -25.34 18.77
CA GLN A 11 -1.74 -26.71 19.27
C GLN A 11 -2.14 -27.73 18.19
N VAL A 12 -2.78 -27.28 17.11
CA VAL A 12 -3.07 -28.12 15.93
C VAL A 12 -2.00 -28.00 14.84
N ALA A 13 -1.35 -26.84 14.72
CA ALA A 13 -0.12 -26.70 13.94
C ALA A 13 1.00 -27.58 14.51
N CYS A 14 1.01 -27.79 15.84
CA CYS A 14 1.93 -28.70 16.49
C CYS A 14 1.73 -30.16 16.08
N LEU A 15 0.48 -30.61 15.89
CA LEU A 15 0.19 -32.01 15.55
C LEU A 15 0.61 -32.38 14.12
N ASN A 16 0.78 -31.40 13.23
CA ASN A 16 1.28 -31.62 11.88
C ASN A 16 2.79 -31.35 11.74
N CYS A 17 3.48 -30.76 12.73
CA CYS A 17 4.82 -30.18 12.50
C CYS A 17 5.88 -30.19 13.65
N HIS A 18 5.58 -30.53 14.92
CA HIS A 18 6.36 -29.92 16.03
C HIS A 18 7.53 -30.64 16.74
N ASP A 19 8.20 -31.68 16.23
CA ASP A 19 9.33 -32.28 16.98
C ASP A 19 10.76 -32.14 16.39
N THR A 20 10.99 -31.49 15.24
CA THR A 20 12.33 -31.50 14.60
C THR A 20 12.98 -30.16 14.17
N HIS A 21 12.40 -28.96 14.37
CA HIS A 21 12.78 -27.78 13.55
C HIS A 21 13.35 -26.53 14.24
N THR A 22 14.20 -26.64 15.27
CA THR A 22 14.89 -25.45 15.81
C THR A 22 16.17 -25.07 15.06
N VAL A 23 16.81 -25.95 14.27
CA VAL A 23 18.02 -25.60 13.52
C VAL A 23 18.18 -26.53 12.31
N GLN A 24 18.11 -25.96 11.08
CA GLN A 24 18.27 -26.61 9.76
C GLN A 24 17.22 -27.70 9.39
N GLY A 25 16.59 -27.58 8.20
CA GLY A 25 15.68 -28.61 7.64
C GLY A 25 14.19 -28.25 7.57
N ALA A 26 13.76 -27.12 8.14
CA ALA A 26 12.35 -26.69 8.13
C ALA A 26 11.74 -26.55 6.72
N ARG A 27 12.54 -26.09 5.73
CA ARG A 27 12.15 -25.97 4.30
C ARG A 27 11.74 -27.32 3.69
N ARG A 28 12.52 -28.37 3.95
CA ARG A 28 12.31 -29.71 3.36
C ARG A 28 11.08 -30.39 3.95
N LEU A 29 10.81 -30.19 5.24
CA LEU A 29 9.73 -30.88 5.96
C LEU A 29 8.37 -30.13 5.93
N LEU A 30 8.34 -28.79 5.80
CA LEU A 30 7.12 -28.06 5.42
C LEU A 30 6.57 -28.52 4.07
N ARG A 31 7.48 -28.95 3.18
CA ARG A 31 7.18 -29.48 1.85
C ARG A 31 6.83 -30.98 1.91
N GLU A 32 7.52 -31.81 2.70
CA GLU A 32 7.22 -33.25 2.83
C GLU A 32 5.89 -33.58 3.55
N GLY A 33 5.29 -32.65 4.30
CA GLY A 33 3.96 -32.78 4.93
C GLY A 33 2.75 -32.83 3.98
N THR A 34 2.98 -32.88 2.67
CA THR A 34 1.94 -33.06 1.62
C THR A 34 1.77 -34.52 1.18
N SER A 35 2.42 -35.46 1.85
CA SER A 35 2.27 -36.88 1.57
C SER A 35 1.17 -37.50 2.46
N THR A 36 0.03 -37.87 1.87
CA THR A 36 -0.78 -38.95 2.44
C THR A 36 -1.04 -40.05 1.43
N PRO A 37 -0.84 -41.33 1.82
CA PRO A 37 -1.31 -42.48 1.07
C PRO A 37 -2.84 -42.48 0.90
N LEU A 38 -3.26 -43.10 -0.20
CA LEU A 38 -4.61 -43.21 -0.73
C LEU A 38 -5.60 -43.90 0.23
N THR A 39 -6.81 -43.36 0.38
CA THR A 39 -8.03 -44.17 0.61
C THR A 39 -9.27 -43.41 0.12
N GLY A 40 -9.98 -43.92 -0.89
CA GLY A 40 -11.30 -43.39 -1.29
C GLY A 40 -11.38 -42.60 -2.61
N GLY A 41 -10.29 -42.48 -3.39
CA GLY A 41 -10.42 -42.31 -4.84
C GLY A 41 -10.74 -40.93 -5.41
N VAL A 42 -10.28 -39.81 -4.82
CA VAL A 42 -10.17 -38.53 -5.55
C VAL A 42 -8.81 -37.91 -5.30
N GLN A 43 -8.19 -37.44 -6.38
CA GLN A 43 -6.80 -37.05 -6.48
C GLN A 43 -6.73 -35.77 -7.30
N ASP A 44 -6.74 -34.62 -6.63
CA ASP A 44 -6.90 -33.37 -7.34
C ASP A 44 -6.54 -32.13 -6.52
N GLY A 45 -5.47 -31.45 -6.90
CA GLY A 45 -5.53 -29.99 -6.99
C GLY A 45 -5.84 -29.66 -8.45
N LEU A 46 -7.05 -29.98 -8.93
CA LEU A 46 -7.43 -29.94 -10.36
C LEU A 46 -6.33 -30.38 -11.39
N ALA A 47 -5.69 -31.55 -11.22
CA ALA A 47 -5.61 -32.66 -12.19
C ALA A 47 -4.54 -33.75 -11.83
N ALA A 48 -5.01 -35.00 -11.69
CA ALA A 48 -4.44 -36.34 -11.96
C ALA A 48 -2.92 -36.72 -11.93
N VAL A 49 -2.74 -37.97 -11.49
CA VAL A 49 -1.57 -38.82 -11.12
C VAL A 49 -0.45 -39.18 -12.11
N SER A 50 0.84 -38.99 -11.79
CA SER A 50 1.82 -40.11 -11.62
C SER A 50 3.21 -39.58 -11.25
N ALA A 51 3.85 -40.21 -10.24
CA ALA A 51 5.09 -39.83 -9.55
C ALA A 51 4.94 -38.78 -8.44
N VAL A 52 5.34 -39.16 -7.21
CA VAL A 52 5.64 -38.20 -6.14
C VAL A 52 6.83 -37.39 -6.61
N ASP A 53 6.56 -36.16 -7.02
CA ASP A 53 7.57 -35.24 -7.52
C ASP A 53 7.94 -34.27 -6.40
N PHE A 54 9.01 -34.58 -5.67
CA PHE A 54 9.55 -33.72 -4.62
C PHE A 54 10.06 -32.36 -5.16
N THR A 55 10.08 -32.14 -6.48
CA THR A 55 10.35 -30.83 -7.09
C THR A 55 9.14 -29.89 -7.11
N LYS A 56 7.94 -30.37 -6.70
CA LYS A 56 6.66 -29.63 -6.74
C LYS A 56 6.01 -29.34 -5.39
N SER A 57 6.58 -29.82 -4.28
CA SER A 57 6.00 -29.52 -2.99
C SER A 57 6.34 -28.09 -2.61
N ALA A 58 5.36 -27.21 -2.39
CA ALA A 58 5.55 -25.81 -2.02
C ALA A 58 4.92 -25.46 -0.66
N ILE A 59 5.52 -24.51 0.07
CA ILE A 59 5.19 -24.23 1.49
C ILE A 59 3.72 -23.84 1.65
N GLU A 60 3.16 -23.12 0.68
CA GLU A 60 1.78 -22.67 0.64
C GLU A 60 0.76 -23.83 0.62
N ASN A 61 1.10 -25.00 0.07
CA ASN A 61 0.20 -26.15 0.05
C ASN A 61 -0.13 -26.64 1.47
N THR A 62 0.84 -26.51 2.39
CA THR A 62 0.62 -26.80 3.82
C THR A 62 -0.33 -25.78 4.44
N CYS A 63 -0.23 -24.50 4.07
CA CYS A 63 -1.17 -23.47 4.50
C CYS A 63 -2.60 -23.72 3.97
N TYR A 64 -2.72 -24.17 2.71
CA TYR A 64 -4.01 -24.39 2.06
C TYR A 64 -4.82 -25.54 2.66
N GLN A 65 -4.19 -26.49 3.37
CA GLN A 65 -4.91 -27.52 4.15
C GLN A 65 -5.91 -26.92 5.16
N CYS A 66 -5.69 -25.67 5.60
CA CYS A 66 -6.57 -24.94 6.50
C CYS A 66 -7.20 -23.69 5.85
N HIS A 67 -6.62 -23.17 4.78
CA HIS A 67 -7.00 -21.90 4.13
C HIS A 67 -7.57 -22.07 2.71
N ALA A 68 -8.22 -23.20 2.45
CA ALA A 68 -8.93 -23.50 1.21
C ALA A 68 -10.46 -23.49 1.39
N GLY A 69 -11.21 -23.96 0.39
CA GLY A 69 -12.66 -24.10 0.50
C GLY A 69 -13.04 -25.11 1.59
N VAL A 70 -14.24 -24.97 2.15
CA VAL A 70 -14.73 -25.89 3.21
C VAL A 70 -14.76 -27.37 2.79
N ALA A 71 -14.82 -27.64 1.48
CA ALA A 71 -14.75 -28.98 0.91
C ALA A 71 -13.31 -29.54 0.83
N ASP A 72 -12.30 -28.68 0.91
CA ASP A 72 -10.89 -28.97 0.66
C ASP A 72 -10.04 -28.96 1.94
N VAL A 73 -10.64 -28.59 3.08
CA VAL A 73 -9.97 -28.55 4.39
C VAL A 73 -10.10 -29.93 5.06
N ILE A 74 -8.99 -30.46 5.57
CA ILE A 74 -8.86 -31.82 6.14
C ILE A 74 -9.89 -32.12 7.25
N THR A 75 -10.40 -31.08 7.93
CA THR A 75 -11.53 -31.18 8.87
C THR A 75 -12.59 -30.13 8.55
N PRO A 76 -13.60 -30.45 7.70
CA PRO A 76 -14.70 -29.55 7.42
C PRO A 76 -15.46 -29.24 8.71
N PHE A 77 -15.54 -27.97 9.08
CA PHE A 77 -16.43 -27.56 10.16
C PHE A 77 -17.88 -27.70 9.70
N VAL A 78 -18.68 -28.52 10.41
CA VAL A 78 -20.12 -28.67 10.18
C VAL A 78 -20.87 -27.79 11.18
N ALA A 79 -21.72 -26.90 10.67
CA ALA A 79 -22.61 -26.07 11.49
C ALA A 79 -23.61 -26.96 12.25
N GLY A 80 -23.76 -26.74 13.57
CA GLY A 80 -24.66 -27.51 14.45
C GLY A 80 -24.13 -27.78 15.86
N SER A 81 -22.85 -27.53 16.12
CA SER A 81 -22.27 -27.52 17.48
C SER A 81 -22.46 -26.14 18.13
N ALA A 82 -22.86 -26.11 19.41
CA ALA A 82 -23.13 -24.90 20.20
C ALA A 82 -21.91 -23.98 20.41
N THR A 83 -20.75 -24.31 19.84
CA THR A 83 -19.56 -23.46 19.80
C THR A 83 -19.12 -23.25 18.36
N VAL A 84 -19.56 -22.15 17.75
CA VAL A 84 -19.16 -21.72 16.40
C VAL A 84 -17.65 -21.45 16.39
N ARG A 85 -16.88 -22.21 15.62
CA ARG A 85 -15.51 -21.81 15.21
C ARG A 85 -15.60 -21.26 13.79
N GLU A 86 -15.13 -20.04 13.59
CA GLU A 86 -15.02 -19.43 12.26
C GLU A 86 -14.22 -20.31 11.32
N VAL A 87 -14.76 -20.54 10.12
CA VAL A 87 -14.02 -21.07 8.98
C VAL A 87 -12.91 -20.06 8.67
N PRO A 88 -11.63 -20.47 8.66
CA PRO A 88 -10.55 -19.59 8.23
C PRO A 88 -10.84 -19.04 6.83
N PRO A 89 -10.48 -17.78 6.52
CA PRO A 89 -10.67 -17.26 5.17
C PRO A 89 -10.05 -18.19 4.12
N ASN A 90 -10.78 -18.42 3.03
CA ASN A 90 -10.28 -19.16 1.87
C ASN A 90 -9.30 -18.26 1.11
N ILE A 91 -8.03 -18.35 1.50
CA ILE A 91 -6.91 -17.60 0.91
C ILE A 91 -6.50 -18.23 -0.43
N ASN A 92 -6.59 -19.57 -0.54
CA ASN A 92 -6.28 -20.31 -1.78
C ASN A 92 -7.01 -19.70 -2.99
N ARG A 93 -8.32 -19.42 -2.84
CA ARG A 93 -9.13 -18.80 -3.90
C ARG A 93 -8.54 -17.50 -4.45
N ASP A 94 -7.92 -16.67 -3.61
CA ASP A 94 -7.35 -15.40 -4.07
C ASP A 94 -6.03 -15.63 -4.85
N PHE A 95 -5.25 -16.65 -4.48
CA PHE A 95 -4.05 -17.09 -5.22
C PHE A 95 -4.35 -17.95 -6.45
N THR A 96 -5.59 -18.39 -6.65
CA THR A 96 -6.01 -19.11 -7.88
C THR A 96 -6.90 -18.27 -8.79
N LEU A 97 -7.06 -16.97 -8.51
CA LEU A 97 -7.82 -16.08 -9.38
C LEU A 97 -7.18 -16.00 -10.76
N GLY A 98 -7.96 -16.21 -11.82
CA GLY A 98 -7.51 -16.05 -13.21
C GLY A 98 -7.16 -14.60 -13.60
N THR A 99 -7.47 -13.61 -12.75
CA THR A 99 -7.24 -12.18 -12.98
C THR A 99 -5.90 -11.72 -12.45
N TYR A 100 -5.86 -11.15 -11.24
CA TYR A 100 -4.71 -10.52 -10.64
C TYR A 100 -4.43 -11.16 -9.28
N ARG A 101 -3.21 -11.62 -9.08
CA ARG A 101 -2.75 -12.32 -7.87
C ARG A 101 -1.26 -12.13 -7.67
N MET A 102 -0.81 -12.28 -6.42
CA MET A 102 0.62 -12.41 -6.15
C MET A 102 1.15 -13.69 -6.80
N PRO A 103 2.35 -13.65 -7.40
CA PRO A 103 2.89 -14.81 -8.11
C PRO A 103 3.44 -15.83 -7.13
N ILE A 104 2.62 -16.80 -6.73
CA ILE A 104 3.00 -17.79 -5.70
C ILE A 104 3.57 -19.08 -6.29
N ILE A 105 3.09 -19.51 -7.46
CA ILE A 105 3.64 -20.68 -8.17
C ILE A 105 4.76 -20.25 -9.13
N THR A 106 5.71 -21.16 -9.39
CA THR A 106 6.87 -20.92 -10.27
C THR A 106 6.49 -20.35 -11.63
N ALA A 107 5.40 -20.85 -12.23
CA ALA A 107 4.88 -20.36 -13.52
C ALA A 107 4.46 -18.89 -13.46
N ASP A 108 3.84 -18.46 -12.36
CA ASP A 108 3.42 -17.07 -12.14
C ASP A 108 4.60 -16.18 -11.79
N GLN A 109 5.65 -16.74 -11.19
CA GLN A 109 6.87 -16.04 -10.79
C GLN A 109 7.72 -15.64 -12.01
N GLY A 110 7.48 -16.26 -13.16
CA GLY A 110 8.18 -15.93 -14.41
C GLY A 110 9.66 -16.30 -14.35
N ILE A 111 9.99 -17.31 -13.52
CA ILE A 111 11.34 -17.84 -13.38
C ILE A 111 11.66 -18.64 -14.64
N THR A 112 12.66 -18.20 -15.39
CA THR A 112 13.06 -18.79 -16.68
C THR A 112 14.47 -19.35 -16.63
N GLY A 113 14.86 -20.18 -17.61
CA GLY A 113 16.22 -20.72 -17.74
C GLY A 113 16.51 -21.84 -16.74
N SER A 114 17.78 -21.99 -16.32
CA SER A 114 18.21 -23.04 -15.39
C SER A 114 17.57 -22.97 -14.00
N LEU A 115 16.95 -21.83 -13.67
CA LEU A 115 16.22 -21.62 -12.42
C LEU A 115 14.75 -22.02 -12.52
N ALA A 116 14.20 -22.29 -13.72
CA ALA A 116 12.79 -22.64 -13.89
C ALA A 116 12.40 -23.95 -13.19
N SER A 117 13.39 -24.78 -12.86
CA SER A 117 13.25 -26.02 -12.09
C SER A 117 13.80 -25.93 -10.67
N SER A 118 14.16 -24.73 -10.19
CA SER A 118 14.74 -24.49 -8.87
C SER A 118 13.93 -23.43 -8.13
N GLU A 119 13.44 -23.78 -6.94
CA GLU A 119 12.78 -22.82 -6.04
C GLU A 119 13.82 -21.78 -5.54
N PRO A 120 13.62 -20.48 -5.83
CA PRO A 120 14.54 -19.43 -5.40
C PRO A 120 14.41 -19.08 -3.91
N HIS A 121 13.27 -19.43 -3.30
CA HIS A 121 13.03 -19.21 -1.88
C HIS A 121 13.96 -20.11 -1.05
N ASP A 122 14.81 -19.53 -0.21
CA ASP A 122 15.79 -20.24 0.61
C ASP A 122 15.98 -19.58 1.99
N ILE A 123 15.14 -20.01 2.93
CA ILE A 123 15.12 -19.55 4.32
C ILE A 123 16.45 -19.82 5.03
N GLY A 124 16.98 -18.79 5.69
CA GLY A 124 18.20 -18.84 6.49
C GLY A 124 19.42 -18.26 5.78
N THR A 125 19.31 -17.93 4.50
CA THR A 125 20.42 -17.38 3.69
C THR A 125 20.69 -15.89 3.91
N GLY A 126 19.87 -15.21 4.71
CA GLY A 126 19.97 -13.77 4.95
C GLY A 126 21.19 -13.28 5.74
N GLY A 127 22.09 -14.17 6.16
CA GLY A 127 23.34 -13.80 6.84
C GLY A 127 23.16 -13.19 8.25
N VAL A 128 21.98 -13.33 8.86
CA VAL A 128 21.67 -12.82 10.20
C VAL A 128 21.45 -13.97 11.18
N ALA A 129 21.78 -13.73 12.46
CA ALA A 129 21.56 -14.69 13.52
C ALA A 129 20.08 -15.12 13.56
N GLN A 130 19.85 -16.43 13.73
CA GLN A 130 18.50 -17.03 13.71
C GLN A 130 17.74 -16.82 12.39
N GLY A 131 18.44 -16.59 11.27
CA GLY A 131 17.81 -16.39 9.95
C GLY A 131 16.79 -17.46 9.58
N GLY A 132 17.07 -18.74 9.91
CA GLY A 132 16.12 -19.84 9.70
C GLY A 132 14.83 -19.70 10.53
N ALA A 133 14.96 -19.44 11.85
CA ALA A 133 13.80 -19.26 12.74
C ALA A 133 13.00 -17.99 12.45
N ASN A 134 13.63 -17.01 11.82
CA ASN A 134 13.03 -15.74 11.41
C ASN A 134 12.51 -15.75 9.96
N PHE A 135 12.66 -16.86 9.24
CA PHE A 135 12.28 -16.99 7.82
C PHE A 135 12.94 -15.93 6.92
N ILE A 136 14.21 -15.58 7.22
CA ILE A 136 14.93 -14.53 6.50
C ILE A 136 15.74 -15.14 5.38
N GLU A 137 15.64 -14.53 4.21
CA GLU A 137 16.41 -14.89 3.03
C GLU A 137 17.38 -13.79 2.61
N SER A 138 18.31 -14.14 1.72
CA SER A 138 19.21 -13.17 1.13
C SER A 138 18.47 -12.20 0.21
N ARG A 139 18.98 -10.96 0.10
CA ARG A 139 18.45 -9.98 -0.88
C ARG A 139 18.53 -10.49 -2.31
N ALA A 140 19.52 -11.30 -2.64
CA ALA A 140 19.67 -11.91 -3.95
C ALA A 140 18.50 -12.84 -4.29
N ASN A 141 17.99 -13.59 -3.31
CA ASN A 141 16.80 -14.44 -3.48
C ASN A 141 15.53 -13.62 -3.65
N LEU A 142 15.45 -12.44 -3.01
CA LEU A 142 14.32 -11.52 -3.18
C LEU A 142 14.31 -10.82 -4.55
N GLY A 143 15.42 -10.87 -5.31
CA GLY A 143 15.54 -10.29 -6.65
C GLY A 143 16.64 -9.24 -6.84
N TYR A 144 17.42 -8.91 -5.79
CA TYR A 144 18.49 -7.93 -5.89
C TYR A 144 19.65 -8.48 -6.74
N GLY A 145 20.10 -7.72 -7.75
CA GLY A 145 21.09 -8.18 -8.73
C GLY A 145 20.53 -9.12 -9.81
N ASN A 146 19.40 -9.78 -9.57
CA ASN A 146 18.78 -10.70 -10.53
C ASN A 146 17.26 -10.80 -10.32
N LEU A 147 16.49 -10.10 -11.16
CA LEU A 147 15.03 -10.12 -11.09
C LEU A 147 14.41 -11.50 -11.37
N ALA A 148 15.15 -12.44 -11.98
CA ALA A 148 14.66 -13.80 -12.21
C ALA A 148 14.49 -14.60 -10.90
N ASN A 149 15.09 -14.14 -9.79
CA ASN A 149 14.90 -14.76 -8.48
C ASN A 149 13.61 -14.30 -7.78
N ARG A 150 12.94 -13.26 -8.30
CA ARG A 150 11.75 -12.70 -7.64
C ARG A 150 10.64 -13.72 -7.50
N HIS A 151 10.18 -13.88 -6.28
CA HIS A 151 9.12 -14.79 -5.90
C HIS A 151 8.24 -14.18 -4.82
N ALA A 152 7.15 -14.87 -4.50
CA ALA A 152 6.32 -14.60 -3.35
C ALA A 152 5.88 -15.95 -2.77
N GLU A 153 6.04 -16.14 -1.48
CA GLU A 153 5.56 -17.28 -0.70
C GLU A 153 4.78 -16.80 0.52
N CYS A 154 4.02 -17.69 1.18
CA CYS A 154 3.32 -17.33 2.41
C CYS A 154 4.30 -16.84 3.50
N THR A 155 5.51 -17.39 3.54
CA THR A 155 6.55 -17.06 4.53
C THR A 155 7.26 -15.73 4.28
N ASP A 156 7.12 -15.15 3.09
CA ASP A 156 7.55 -13.78 2.84
C ASP A 156 6.76 -12.77 3.66
N CYS A 157 5.53 -13.09 4.06
CA CYS A 157 4.68 -12.19 4.83
C CYS A 157 4.39 -12.71 6.23
N HIS A 158 4.32 -14.03 6.42
CA HIS A 158 3.91 -14.66 7.66
C HIS A 158 5.03 -15.47 8.30
N ASN A 159 5.10 -15.46 9.63
CA ASN A 159 5.88 -16.43 10.37
C ASN A 159 4.94 -17.40 11.08
N PRO A 160 4.71 -18.61 10.54
CA PRO A 160 3.72 -19.55 11.05
C PRO A 160 4.00 -20.01 12.49
N HIS A 161 5.25 -19.89 12.97
CA HIS A 161 5.61 -20.20 14.37
C HIS A 161 5.24 -19.09 15.36
N ARG A 162 4.83 -17.91 14.89
CA ARG A 162 4.68 -16.70 15.71
C ARG A 162 3.35 -15.98 15.54
N VAL A 163 2.52 -16.44 14.60
CA VAL A 163 1.18 -15.90 14.35
C VAL A 163 0.27 -16.06 15.57
N ILE A 164 -0.56 -15.05 15.81
CA ILE A 164 -1.61 -15.06 16.83
C ILE A 164 -2.91 -14.52 16.24
N LYS A 165 -4.05 -14.93 16.81
CA LYS A 165 -5.34 -14.31 16.49
C LYS A 165 -5.44 -13.02 17.32
N ALA A 166 -5.03 -11.90 16.72
CA ALA A 166 -5.12 -10.59 17.37
C ALA A 166 -5.07 -9.44 16.38
N GLN A 167 -5.79 -8.35 16.69
CA GLN A 167 -5.73 -7.12 15.91
C GLN A 167 -4.43 -6.35 16.09
N ASN A 168 -3.80 -6.49 17.26
CA ASN A 168 -2.49 -5.95 17.56
C ASN A 168 -1.49 -7.11 17.74
N GLY A 169 -0.48 -7.18 16.86
CA GLY A 169 0.61 -8.14 16.93
C GLY A 169 1.62 -7.87 18.06
N LEU A 170 1.53 -6.71 18.72
CA LEU A 170 2.40 -6.25 19.81
C LEU A 170 1.58 -5.94 21.07
N PRO A 171 0.91 -6.93 21.69
CA PRO A 171 0.09 -6.67 22.87
C PRO A 171 0.94 -6.20 24.07
N SER A 172 0.40 -5.27 24.85
CA SER A 172 1.00 -4.84 26.12
C SER A 172 1.16 -6.03 27.07
N GLY A 173 2.35 -6.21 27.63
CA GLY A 173 2.69 -7.37 28.48
C GLY A 173 2.89 -8.69 27.73
N GLY A 174 2.87 -8.66 26.39
CA GLY A 174 3.13 -9.82 25.56
C GLY A 174 1.96 -10.77 25.36
N PRO A 175 2.15 -11.83 24.54
CA PRO A 175 1.15 -12.87 24.35
C PRO A 175 0.84 -13.57 25.68
N SER A 176 -0.42 -13.56 26.07
CA SER A 176 -0.96 -14.23 27.25
C SER A 176 -2.18 -15.04 26.87
N ALA A 177 -2.64 -15.95 27.74
CA ALA A 177 -3.87 -16.71 27.47
C ALA A 177 -5.11 -15.82 27.25
N SER A 178 -5.10 -14.58 27.77
CA SER A 178 -6.20 -13.63 27.66
C SER A 178 -6.15 -12.73 26.42
N ASN A 179 -4.97 -12.50 25.82
CA ASN A 179 -4.82 -11.63 24.64
C ASN A 179 -4.31 -12.34 23.37
N ALA A 180 -3.76 -13.56 23.47
CA ALA A 180 -3.36 -14.39 22.32
C ALA A 180 -4.56 -15.05 21.61
N LYS A 181 -5.78 -14.85 22.15
CA LYS A 181 -7.06 -15.37 21.67
C LYS A 181 -8.04 -14.27 21.25
N ASP A 182 -7.55 -13.06 21.00
CA ASP A 182 -8.39 -12.01 20.43
C ASP A 182 -9.10 -12.58 19.17
N THR A 183 -10.40 -12.32 19.05
CA THR A 183 -11.26 -13.08 18.15
C THR A 183 -11.09 -12.67 16.69
N ILE A 184 -10.20 -11.73 16.37
CA ILE A 184 -10.03 -11.17 15.02
C ILE A 184 -8.57 -11.30 14.56
N ALA A 185 -8.36 -11.96 13.42
CA ALA A 185 -7.05 -12.21 12.82
C ALA A 185 -6.71 -11.18 11.72
N THR A 186 -6.97 -9.90 11.95
CA THR A 186 -6.68 -8.79 11.02
C THR A 186 -6.44 -7.54 11.84
N HIS A 187 -5.78 -6.52 11.30
CA HIS A 187 -5.73 -5.24 12.01
C HIS A 187 -7.13 -4.68 12.26
N ARG A 188 -7.24 -3.81 13.26
CA ARG A 188 -8.48 -3.10 13.58
C ARG A 188 -8.78 -2.08 12.49
N HIS A 189 -9.99 -2.15 11.92
CA HIS A 189 -10.52 -1.19 10.97
C HIS A 189 -12.03 -1.00 11.23
N GLU A 190 -12.43 0.15 11.75
CA GLU A 190 -13.80 0.37 12.21
C GLU A 190 -14.64 1.14 11.21
N THR A 191 -15.81 0.59 10.90
CA THR A 191 -16.81 1.20 10.00
C THR A 191 -17.89 1.97 10.76
N THR A 192 -17.84 1.95 12.09
CA THR A 192 -18.68 2.75 12.99
C THR A 192 -17.83 3.79 13.70
N SER A 193 -18.42 4.95 14.00
CA SER A 193 -17.69 6.01 14.67
C SER A 193 -17.39 5.59 16.10
N THR A 194 -16.11 5.62 16.47
CA THR A 194 -15.65 5.20 17.80
C THR A 194 -14.73 6.26 18.37
N THR A 195 -15.15 6.84 19.50
CA THR A 195 -14.32 7.80 20.22
C THR A 195 -13.06 7.14 20.76
N GLY A 196 -11.91 7.79 20.58
CA GLY A 196 -10.63 7.29 21.06
C GLY A 196 -9.92 6.33 20.11
N TYR A 197 -10.52 5.99 18.97
CA TYR A 197 -9.88 5.13 17.98
C TYR A 197 -9.14 5.96 16.91
N THR A 198 -7.85 5.68 16.76
CA THR A 198 -7.00 6.19 15.68
C THR A 198 -6.55 4.99 14.85
N HIS A 199 -6.76 5.06 13.53
CA HIS A 199 -6.25 4.06 12.62
C HIS A 199 -4.71 4.13 12.57
N SER A 200 -4.07 2.97 12.45
CA SER A 200 -2.63 2.84 12.61
C SER A 200 -2.03 2.08 11.43
N ASN A 201 -0.74 1.79 11.47
CA ASN A 201 -0.10 0.78 10.63
C ASN A 201 0.66 -0.25 11.49
N LEU A 202 0.27 -0.42 12.76
CA LEU A 202 0.87 -1.41 13.66
C LEU A 202 0.62 -2.81 13.15
N ILE A 203 1.64 -3.68 13.17
CA ILE A 203 1.45 -5.07 12.72
C ILE A 203 0.28 -5.76 13.43
N SER A 204 -0.44 -6.57 12.66
CA SER A 204 -1.48 -7.45 13.18
C SER A 204 -0.87 -8.79 13.65
N GLY A 205 -1.66 -9.56 14.42
CA GLY A 205 -1.27 -10.87 14.91
C GLY A 205 -0.80 -11.87 13.84
N PRO A 206 -1.43 -11.96 12.65
CA PRO A 206 -0.96 -12.82 11.56
C PRO A 206 0.40 -12.44 10.97
N LEU A 207 0.85 -11.20 11.13
CA LEU A 207 2.14 -10.70 10.63
C LEU A 207 3.22 -10.71 11.71
N ARG A 208 2.86 -11.15 12.92
CA ARG A 208 3.73 -11.13 14.07
C ARG A 208 4.94 -12.05 13.87
N GLY A 209 6.11 -11.50 14.13
CA GLY A 209 7.37 -12.26 14.11
C GLY A 209 7.91 -12.58 12.73
N SER A 210 7.25 -12.13 11.66
CA SER A 210 7.82 -12.03 10.32
C SER A 210 9.03 -11.11 10.32
N PHE A 211 9.82 -11.17 9.25
CA PHE A 211 10.88 -10.18 9.02
C PHE A 211 10.42 -9.10 8.04
N GLY A 212 11.01 -7.93 8.18
CA GLY A 212 10.76 -6.73 7.38
C GLY A 212 12.02 -5.87 7.30
N VAL A 213 11.89 -4.72 6.68
CA VAL A 213 12.97 -3.74 6.56
C VAL A 213 12.45 -2.34 6.81
N GLU A 214 13.24 -1.55 7.52
CA GLU A 214 13.02 -0.11 7.66
C GLU A 214 14.03 0.62 6.77
N PRO A 215 13.59 1.39 5.76
CA PRO A 215 14.50 2.23 5.00
C PRO A 215 15.09 3.33 5.88
N ASP A 216 16.40 3.54 5.81
CA ASP A 216 17.03 4.73 6.33
C ASP A 216 17.34 5.68 5.17
N TYR A 217 16.83 6.90 5.28
CA TYR A 217 16.94 7.92 4.24
C TYR A 217 18.08 8.90 4.51
N GLY A 218 18.92 8.67 5.53
CA GLY A 218 19.98 9.58 5.93
C GLY A 218 19.46 10.94 6.42
N SER A 219 20.25 12.00 6.24
CA SER A 219 19.89 13.32 6.76
C SER A 219 18.71 13.94 5.99
N ALA A 220 17.68 14.38 6.73
CA ALA A 220 16.50 15.02 6.16
C ALA A 220 16.82 16.33 5.40
N ALA A 221 17.93 17.01 5.71
CA ALA A 221 18.30 18.26 5.05
C ALA A 221 18.80 18.06 3.61
N THR A 222 19.46 16.93 3.32
CA THR A 222 20.01 16.59 1.99
C THR A 222 19.08 15.67 1.21
N ASN A 223 18.30 14.84 1.89
CA ASN A 223 17.55 13.73 1.29
C ASN A 223 16.02 13.95 1.38
N ALA A 224 15.56 15.20 1.38
CA ALA A 224 14.12 15.52 1.43
C ALA A 224 13.36 15.34 0.10
N SER A 225 14.12 15.19 -1.00
CA SER A 225 13.60 15.23 -2.36
C SER A 225 12.87 13.97 -2.75
N PHE A 226 11.78 14.13 -3.51
CA PHE A 226 11.11 13.01 -4.19
C PHE A 226 12.06 12.29 -5.15
N GLN A 227 13.10 12.98 -5.63
CA GLN A 227 14.07 12.38 -6.53
C GLN A 227 15.13 11.56 -5.81
N TYR A 228 15.20 11.60 -4.48
CA TYR A 228 16.16 10.80 -3.73
C TYR A 228 15.57 9.41 -3.46
N MET A 229 16.40 8.36 -3.56
CA MET A 229 16.03 7.01 -3.16
C MET A 229 16.79 6.65 -1.89
N PRO A 230 16.22 5.84 -0.98
CA PRO A 230 16.99 5.30 0.13
C PRO A 230 18.19 4.52 -0.43
N ASP A 231 19.35 4.65 0.20
CA ASP A 231 20.49 3.82 -0.14
C ASP A 231 20.14 2.37 0.19
N SER A 232 20.35 1.48 -0.78
CA SER A 232 19.98 0.07 -0.63
C SER A 232 20.77 -0.64 0.49
N THR A 233 21.90 -0.07 0.91
CA THR A 233 22.73 -0.56 2.02
C THR A 233 22.27 -0.04 3.38
N LEU A 234 21.41 0.98 3.43
CA LEU A 234 20.95 1.62 4.66
C LEU A 234 19.59 1.08 5.15
N TYR A 235 19.14 -0.07 4.66
CA TYR A 235 17.95 -0.73 5.21
C TYR A 235 18.26 -1.47 6.50
N LYS A 236 17.54 -1.14 7.57
CA LYS A 236 17.61 -1.87 8.85
C LYS A 236 16.71 -3.10 8.77
N VAL A 237 17.29 -4.30 8.81
CA VAL A 237 16.51 -5.55 8.88
C VAL A 237 15.83 -5.66 10.24
N LYS A 238 14.52 -5.90 10.21
CA LYS A 238 13.63 -6.06 11.37
C LYS A 238 13.20 -7.51 11.44
N SER A 239 13.42 -8.19 12.55
CA SER A 239 13.03 -9.60 12.67
C SER A 239 12.95 -10.07 14.12
N GLY A 240 12.47 -11.29 14.31
CA GLY A 240 12.37 -11.88 15.63
C GLY A 240 10.98 -11.73 16.24
N ASP A 241 10.74 -12.57 17.23
CA ASP A 241 9.58 -12.44 18.11
C ASP A 241 9.85 -11.30 19.12
N PRO A 242 8.91 -10.37 19.35
CA PRO A 242 9.06 -9.31 20.36
C PRO A 242 9.17 -9.84 21.80
N LYS A 243 8.95 -11.14 22.05
CA LYS A 243 9.10 -11.84 23.35
C LYS A 243 8.43 -11.15 24.53
N GLY A 244 7.29 -10.53 24.26
CA GLY A 244 6.48 -9.83 25.25
C GLY A 244 6.79 -8.35 25.44
N LEU A 245 7.74 -7.80 24.67
CA LEU A 245 7.88 -6.37 24.49
C LEU A 245 6.66 -5.82 23.74
N SER A 246 6.23 -4.62 24.14
CA SER A 246 5.10 -3.92 23.53
C SER A 246 5.48 -2.58 22.92
N ALA A 247 6.79 -2.33 22.78
CA ALA A 247 7.26 -1.09 22.18
C ALA A 247 6.90 -1.09 20.69
N THR A 248 6.34 0.03 20.24
CA THR A 248 5.83 0.17 18.87
C THR A 248 6.69 1.10 18.04
N ASP A 249 7.84 1.56 18.53
CA ASP A 249 8.69 2.48 17.79
C ASP A 249 9.24 1.81 16.51
N VAL A 250 9.47 2.61 15.48
CA VAL A 250 10.02 2.10 14.21
C VAL A 250 11.47 1.62 14.36
N ASP A 251 12.18 2.07 15.39
CA ASP A 251 13.57 1.71 15.68
C ASP A 251 13.73 0.36 16.40
N GLN A 252 12.64 -0.28 16.82
CA GLN A 252 12.69 -1.63 17.42
C GLN A 252 13.40 -2.63 16.49
N THR A 253 14.01 -3.68 17.05
CA THR A 253 14.74 -4.69 16.27
C THR A 253 13.82 -5.68 15.54
N TYR A 254 12.55 -5.75 15.94
CA TYR A 254 11.49 -6.56 15.33
C TYR A 254 10.55 -5.71 14.50
N VAL A 255 9.73 -6.37 13.67
CA VAL A 255 8.73 -5.70 12.83
C VAL A 255 7.67 -5.08 13.74
N THR A 256 7.41 -3.78 13.55
CA THR A 256 6.36 -3.05 14.25
C THR A 256 5.30 -2.47 13.32
N ARG A 257 5.53 -2.49 11.99
CA ARG A 257 4.58 -2.00 10.98
C ARG A 257 4.38 -2.97 9.82
N GLU A 258 3.19 -2.99 9.22
CA GLU A 258 2.92 -3.84 8.03
C GLU A 258 3.82 -3.45 6.85
N TYR A 259 4.03 -2.14 6.62
CA TYR A 259 4.83 -1.68 5.48
C TYR A 259 6.25 -2.24 5.49
N GLN A 260 6.83 -2.49 6.67
CA GLN A 260 8.19 -3.01 6.78
C GLN A 260 8.31 -4.37 6.09
N ILE A 261 7.24 -5.18 6.10
CA ILE A 261 7.19 -6.47 5.41
C ILE A 261 7.09 -6.23 3.90
N CYS A 262 6.20 -5.33 3.46
CA CYS A 262 5.99 -5.04 2.03
C CYS A 262 7.25 -4.46 1.37
N LEU A 263 7.96 -3.56 2.06
CA LEU A 263 9.14 -2.89 1.51
C LEU A 263 10.32 -3.83 1.26
N LYS A 264 10.31 -5.07 1.76
CA LYS A 264 11.30 -6.08 1.37
C LYS A 264 11.33 -6.31 -0.14
N CYS A 265 10.15 -6.42 -0.75
CA CYS A 265 10.00 -6.81 -2.16
C CYS A 265 9.57 -5.64 -3.05
N HIS A 266 9.00 -4.58 -2.44
CA HIS A 266 8.47 -3.42 -3.14
C HIS A 266 9.38 -2.18 -3.03
N SER A 267 10.66 -2.38 -2.74
CA SER A 267 11.67 -1.32 -2.72
C SER A 267 12.99 -1.82 -3.28
N ASN A 268 13.94 -0.91 -3.41
CA ASN A 268 15.31 -1.23 -3.79
C ASN A 268 16.09 -2.04 -2.72
N TYR A 269 15.45 -2.48 -1.63
CA TYR A 269 15.97 -3.60 -0.84
C TYR A 269 15.98 -4.91 -1.64
N GLY A 270 14.89 -5.22 -2.35
CA GLY A 270 14.68 -6.48 -3.05
C GLY A 270 15.00 -6.46 -4.56
N TYR A 271 15.39 -5.33 -5.13
CA TYR A 271 15.79 -5.21 -6.53
C TYR A 271 16.70 -4.00 -6.76
N ASP A 272 17.41 -3.96 -7.89
CA ASP A 272 18.21 -2.80 -8.27
C ASP A 272 17.33 -1.65 -8.78
N ASP A 273 17.65 -0.42 -8.41
CA ASP A 273 16.92 0.75 -8.91
C ASP A 273 17.91 1.82 -9.35
N ASP A 274 17.84 2.22 -10.63
CA ASP A 274 18.67 3.29 -11.21
C ASP A 274 18.01 4.67 -11.14
N ASN A 275 16.83 4.76 -10.53
CA ASN A 275 16.00 5.95 -10.42
C ASN A 275 15.51 6.54 -11.76
N LEU A 276 15.63 5.80 -12.87
CA LEU A 276 15.24 6.30 -14.20
C LEU A 276 13.81 5.91 -14.56
N TYR A 277 13.00 6.88 -14.96
CA TYR A 277 11.62 6.70 -15.39
C TYR A 277 11.47 7.15 -16.86
N PRO A 278 10.45 6.68 -17.61
CA PRO A 278 9.49 5.61 -17.28
C PRO A 278 10.08 4.19 -17.27
N THR A 279 11.23 4.00 -17.91
CA THR A 279 11.85 2.69 -18.12
C THR A 279 13.35 2.78 -17.94
N SER A 280 13.91 1.83 -17.21
CA SER A 280 15.36 1.59 -17.16
C SER A 280 15.78 0.82 -18.42
N ALA A 281 16.78 1.30 -19.14
CA ALA A 281 17.39 0.54 -20.23
C ALA A 281 18.08 -0.75 -19.74
N LEU A 282 18.38 -0.82 -18.44
CA LEU A 282 19.10 -1.93 -17.81
C LEU A 282 18.15 -2.98 -17.20
N GLY A 283 16.83 -2.80 -17.31
CA GLY A 283 15.87 -3.78 -16.81
C GLY A 283 15.94 -4.04 -15.30
N ARG A 284 16.28 -3.01 -14.51
CA ARG A 284 16.57 -3.16 -13.08
C ARG A 284 15.33 -3.26 -12.18
N ARG A 285 14.20 -2.69 -12.62
CA ARG A 285 12.93 -2.73 -11.87
C ARG A 285 12.02 -3.89 -12.27
N PRO A 286 11.22 -4.42 -11.33
CA PRO A 286 10.13 -5.34 -11.63
C PRO A 286 9.22 -4.85 -12.77
N THR A 287 8.91 -5.72 -13.71
CA THR A 287 8.07 -5.41 -14.87
C THR A 287 6.60 -5.80 -14.67
N LEU A 288 5.73 -5.07 -15.37
CA LEU A 288 4.33 -5.43 -15.60
C LEU A 288 4.24 -6.56 -16.64
N GLY A 289 3.09 -7.23 -16.66
CA GLY A 289 2.85 -8.40 -17.50
C GLY A 289 3.27 -9.72 -16.85
N GLY A 290 2.81 -10.82 -17.44
CA GLY A 290 2.94 -12.17 -16.90
C GLY A 290 1.60 -12.76 -16.44
N ILE A 291 1.59 -14.06 -16.17
CA ILE A 291 0.39 -14.79 -15.75
C ILE A 291 -0.08 -14.26 -14.39
N GLY A 292 -1.36 -13.93 -14.27
CA GLY A 292 -1.95 -13.44 -13.02
C GLY A 292 -1.47 -12.05 -12.59
N ARG A 293 -0.71 -11.32 -13.43
CA ARG A 293 -0.15 -10.00 -13.10
C ARG A 293 -0.85 -8.90 -13.87
N THR A 294 -0.73 -7.67 -13.37
CA THR A 294 -1.24 -6.49 -14.08
C THR A 294 -0.54 -6.33 -15.43
N GLY A 295 -1.33 -6.22 -16.51
CA GLY A 295 -0.81 -6.08 -17.85
C GLY A 295 -0.04 -4.78 -18.07
N SER A 296 0.96 -4.83 -18.93
CA SER A 296 1.67 -3.65 -19.45
C SER A 296 0.68 -2.65 -20.09
N GLY A 297 0.91 -1.35 -19.93
CA GLY A 297 0.02 -0.28 -20.42
C GLY A 297 -1.21 0.01 -19.54
N THR A 298 -1.49 -0.81 -18.51
CA THR A 298 -2.64 -0.58 -17.63
C THR A 298 -2.57 0.79 -16.98
N ASN A 299 -3.60 1.63 -17.18
CA ASN A 299 -3.65 3.02 -16.73
C ASN A 299 -2.43 3.87 -17.15
N GLY A 300 -1.90 3.62 -18.35
CA GLY A 300 -0.76 4.35 -18.91
C GLY A 300 0.58 4.05 -18.22
N MET A 301 0.63 3.03 -17.35
CA MET A 301 1.88 2.49 -16.82
C MET A 301 2.62 1.73 -17.92
N PRO A 302 3.80 2.18 -18.36
CA PRO A 302 4.45 1.64 -19.55
C PRO A 302 4.86 0.18 -19.34
N THR A 303 5.84 -0.11 -18.47
CA THR A 303 6.32 -1.50 -18.33
C THR A 303 6.86 -1.88 -16.96
N THR A 304 7.09 -0.94 -16.03
CA THR A 304 7.73 -1.23 -14.73
C THR A 304 6.93 -0.73 -13.55
N TYR A 305 7.02 -1.46 -12.43
CA TYR A 305 6.54 -1.01 -11.12
C TYR A 305 7.47 0.06 -10.54
N THR A 306 6.93 0.86 -9.63
CA THR A 306 7.68 1.92 -8.95
C THR A 306 8.32 1.43 -7.64
N ASN A 307 9.20 2.26 -7.07
CA ASN A 307 9.83 2.02 -5.79
C ASN A 307 9.06 2.68 -4.65
N GLN A 308 8.44 1.85 -3.82
CA GLN A 308 7.52 2.32 -2.78
C GLN A 308 8.26 3.04 -1.66
N ALA A 309 9.48 2.61 -1.32
CA ALA A 309 10.28 3.29 -0.31
C ALA A 309 10.67 4.71 -0.77
N LYS A 310 10.99 4.90 -2.05
CA LYS A 310 11.22 6.24 -2.63
C LYS A 310 9.97 7.13 -2.51
N GLU A 311 8.81 6.59 -2.88
CA GLU A 311 7.57 7.36 -2.93
C GLU A 311 7.09 7.80 -1.54
N PHE A 312 7.16 6.91 -0.55
CA PHE A 312 6.76 7.18 0.84
C PHE A 312 7.79 7.98 1.65
N GLN A 313 8.97 8.28 1.10
CA GLN A 313 10.00 9.10 1.72
C GLN A 313 9.56 10.56 1.89
N ALA A 314 8.71 10.84 2.88
CA ALA A 314 8.32 12.19 3.23
C ALA A 314 9.03 12.65 4.52
N PRO A 315 9.86 13.70 4.47
CA PRO A 315 10.50 14.23 5.66
C PRO A 315 9.48 14.75 6.67
N VAL A 316 9.80 14.60 7.96
CA VAL A 316 9.00 15.16 9.06
C VAL A 316 8.80 16.68 8.90
N ALA A 317 9.79 17.39 8.37
CA ALA A 317 9.71 18.83 8.07
C ALA A 317 8.60 19.20 7.06
N HIS A 318 8.10 18.24 6.28
CA HIS A 318 7.00 18.46 5.34
C HIS A 318 5.62 18.11 5.91
N MET A 319 5.52 17.70 7.18
CA MET A 319 4.24 17.46 7.87
C MET A 319 3.47 18.77 8.09
N GLY A 320 2.14 18.64 8.21
CA GLY A 320 1.26 19.79 8.36
C GLY A 320 1.15 20.62 7.08
N GLU A 321 0.86 21.92 7.25
CA GLU A 321 0.75 22.90 6.17
C GLU A 321 1.38 24.24 6.58
N THR A 322 2.45 24.18 7.38
CA THR A 322 3.07 25.35 8.01
C THR A 322 3.83 26.18 7.00
N GLY A 323 3.15 27.02 6.23
CA GLY A 323 3.81 28.08 5.48
C GLY A 323 4.66 28.93 6.44
N GLY A 324 5.98 28.80 6.35
CA GLY A 324 6.94 29.68 7.00
C GLY A 324 6.82 29.84 8.52
N ALA A 325 6.61 28.77 9.29
CA ALA A 325 7.07 28.83 10.68
C ALA A 325 8.60 28.96 10.62
N ALA A 326 9.15 30.05 11.14
CA ALA A 326 10.59 30.27 11.22
C ALA A 326 11.25 29.02 11.85
N GLY A 327 11.96 28.22 11.03
CA GLY A 327 12.68 27.04 11.47
C GLY A 327 12.36 25.70 10.79
N VAL A 328 11.29 25.58 9.97
CA VAL A 328 11.02 24.32 9.22
C VAL A 328 11.23 24.54 7.72
N SER A 329 12.37 24.08 7.21
CA SER A 329 12.73 24.15 5.79
C SER A 329 11.84 23.21 4.97
N GLN A 330 10.94 23.76 4.15
CA GLN A 330 10.17 23.02 3.12
C GLN A 330 10.91 22.98 1.77
N ILE A 331 12.22 23.10 1.84
CA ILE A 331 13.13 23.09 0.70
C ILE A 331 13.41 21.64 0.31
N ASN A 332 13.70 21.42 -0.97
CA ASN A 332 14.03 20.13 -1.55
C ASN A 332 12.84 19.16 -1.53
N SER A 333 11.63 19.61 -1.85
CA SER A 333 10.51 18.70 -2.15
C SER A 333 10.76 17.83 -3.39
N GLY A 334 11.71 18.22 -4.24
CA GLY A 334 11.96 17.62 -5.54
C GLY A 334 11.18 18.28 -6.68
N ALA A 335 10.37 19.30 -6.37
CA ALA A 335 9.85 20.24 -7.34
C ALA A 335 10.97 21.19 -7.84
N LYS A 336 10.81 21.76 -9.03
CA LYS A 336 11.69 22.83 -9.53
C LYS A 336 11.73 23.97 -8.52
N THR A 337 12.88 24.60 -8.28
CA THR A 337 13.10 25.66 -7.27
C THR A 337 12.05 26.78 -7.26
N LEU A 338 11.45 27.10 -8.42
CA LEU A 338 10.38 28.08 -8.53
C LEU A 338 9.08 27.68 -7.79
N TYR A 339 8.84 26.38 -7.68
CA TYR A 339 7.69 25.72 -7.06
C TYR A 339 8.06 24.97 -5.78
N ASP A 340 9.35 24.80 -5.51
CA ASP A 340 9.86 24.32 -4.24
C ASP A 340 9.63 25.41 -3.18
N GLY A 341 9.28 25.05 -1.95
CA GLY A 341 8.84 25.99 -0.90
C GLY A 341 9.87 27.05 -0.47
N ALA A 342 11.02 27.15 -1.15
CA ALA A 342 12.18 28.00 -0.88
C ALA A 342 12.04 29.48 -1.35
N GLY A 343 10.93 29.88 -1.95
CA GLY A 343 10.75 31.24 -2.47
C GLY A 343 10.47 32.29 -1.39
N THR A 344 11.17 33.42 -1.44
CA THR A 344 10.96 34.62 -0.59
C THR A 344 9.61 35.34 -0.78
N ALA A 345 8.74 34.84 -1.64
CA ALA A 345 7.41 35.38 -1.86
C ALA A 345 6.37 34.57 -1.06
N SER A 346 5.64 35.25 -0.17
CA SER A 346 4.57 34.72 0.69
C SER A 346 3.44 33.94 -0.02
N THR A 347 3.44 33.92 -1.36
CA THR A 347 2.46 33.22 -2.21
C THR A 347 3.02 31.98 -2.93
N LYS A 348 4.34 31.71 -2.85
CA LYS A 348 4.99 30.54 -3.49
C LYS A 348 5.38 29.44 -2.49
N GLY A 349 5.34 29.72 -1.19
CA GLY A 349 5.93 28.91 -0.11
C GLY A 349 5.02 27.90 0.59
N TYR A 350 3.93 27.41 -0.03
CA TYR A 350 3.07 26.37 0.59
C TYR A 350 3.17 25.00 -0.09
N ASN A 351 4.09 24.82 -1.05
CA ASN A 351 4.34 23.50 -1.62
C ASN A 351 5.23 22.68 -0.69
N HIS A 352 4.94 21.38 -0.60
CA HIS A 352 5.63 20.43 0.25
C HIS A 352 5.38 19.02 -0.29
N ARG A 353 6.18 18.03 0.14
CA ARG A 353 5.89 16.62 -0.16
C ARG A 353 4.47 16.26 0.31
N SER A 354 3.76 15.45 -0.45
CA SER A 354 2.49 14.85 -0.01
C SER A 354 2.59 13.33 -0.02
N TRP A 355 1.78 12.70 0.82
CA TRP A 355 1.77 11.24 0.96
C TRP A 355 0.47 10.80 1.60
N HIS A 356 0.05 9.59 1.26
CA HIS A 356 -0.84 8.80 2.09
C HIS A 356 -0.05 8.24 3.29
N PRO A 357 -0.62 8.23 4.52
CA PRO A 357 0.14 8.04 5.75
C PRO A 357 0.50 6.58 6.05
N VAL A 358 1.20 5.91 5.14
CA VAL A 358 1.65 4.52 5.34
C VAL A 358 2.77 4.47 6.38
N MET A 359 3.86 5.21 6.15
CA MET A 359 5.03 5.19 7.05
C MET A 359 4.89 6.14 8.24
N ALA A 360 4.25 7.30 8.04
CA ALA A 360 4.13 8.33 9.07
C ALA A 360 2.84 9.15 8.92
N PRO A 361 2.30 9.68 10.04
CA PRO A 361 1.19 10.61 10.01
C PRO A 361 1.48 11.82 9.12
N THR A 362 0.45 12.44 8.55
CA THR A 362 0.65 13.63 7.71
C THR A 362 0.81 14.93 8.50
N GLY A 363 0.38 14.96 9.77
CA GLY A 363 0.31 16.17 10.59
C GLY A 363 -0.72 17.21 10.07
N ARG A 364 -1.44 16.89 8.99
CA ARG A 364 -2.43 17.76 8.38
C ARG A 364 -3.78 17.40 8.97
N THR A 365 -4.26 18.19 9.92
CA THR A 365 -5.58 18.02 10.54
C THR A 365 -6.67 18.71 9.71
N LEU A 366 -7.93 18.55 10.12
CA LEU A 366 -9.04 19.35 9.54
C LEU A 366 -8.76 20.85 9.68
N ALA A 367 -8.35 21.29 10.88
CA ALA A 367 -8.05 22.68 11.19
C ALA A 367 -6.88 23.22 10.34
N VAL A 368 -5.80 22.44 10.19
CA VAL A 368 -4.65 22.83 9.35
C VAL A 368 -5.07 23.07 7.90
N ARG A 369 -5.97 22.24 7.37
CA ARG A 369 -6.53 22.42 6.01
C ARG A 369 -7.64 23.48 5.93
N GLY A 370 -7.99 24.11 7.05
CA GLY A 370 -9.09 25.06 7.15
C GLY A 370 -10.46 24.43 6.86
N ILE A 371 -10.65 23.14 7.14
CA ILE A 371 -11.95 22.48 6.99
C ILE A 371 -12.82 22.84 8.21
N THR A 372 -13.95 23.50 7.96
CA THR A 372 -14.88 23.96 9.02
C THR A 372 -16.27 23.34 8.91
N SER A 373 -16.51 22.56 7.85
CA SER A 373 -17.75 21.81 7.63
C SER A 373 -17.55 20.33 8.01
N THR A 374 -18.52 19.47 7.68
CA THR A 374 -18.46 18.02 7.99
C THR A 374 -17.23 17.34 7.41
N ASP A 375 -16.70 16.35 8.16
CA ASP A 375 -15.50 15.60 7.78
C ASP A 375 -15.64 14.98 6.37
N PRO A 376 -14.70 15.21 5.43
CA PRO A 376 -14.73 14.61 4.10
C PRO A 376 -14.11 13.20 4.05
N TRP A 377 -13.53 12.71 5.14
CA TRP A 377 -12.98 11.36 5.25
C TRP A 377 -14.04 10.40 5.78
N LEU A 378 -14.09 9.22 5.18
CA LEU A 378 -14.92 8.11 5.66
C LEU A 378 -14.26 7.46 6.87
N LEU A 379 -15.02 6.61 7.57
CA LEU A 379 -14.49 5.85 8.69
C LEU A 379 -13.54 4.75 8.20
N PRO A 380 -12.47 4.44 8.96
CA PRO A 380 -12.14 4.98 10.28
C PRO A 380 -11.35 6.29 10.26
N TRP A 381 -10.97 6.79 9.10
CA TRP A 381 -10.06 7.95 8.98
C TRP A 381 -10.66 9.25 9.54
N GLY A 382 -12.00 9.41 9.43
CA GLY A 382 -12.76 10.52 10.01
C GLY A 382 -13.17 10.34 11.48
N ASN A 383 -12.59 9.38 12.22
CA ASN A 383 -12.91 9.20 13.64
C ASN A 383 -12.52 10.40 14.51
N VAL A 384 -13.14 10.46 15.68
CA VAL A 384 -12.87 11.49 16.71
C VAL A 384 -12.03 10.85 17.82
N VAL A 385 -10.80 11.31 18.02
CA VAL A 385 -9.89 10.74 19.03
C VAL A 385 -10.22 11.23 20.44
N SER A 386 -10.71 12.45 20.55
CA SER A 386 -11.24 13.03 21.79
C SER A 386 -12.20 14.17 21.43
N ALA A 387 -12.97 14.68 22.40
CA ALA A 387 -14.00 15.70 22.12
C ALA A 387 -13.43 16.87 21.29
N GLY A 388 -13.94 17.04 20.06
CA GLY A 388 -13.52 18.08 19.12
C GLY A 388 -12.20 17.83 18.38
N VAL A 389 -11.54 16.68 18.58
CA VAL A 389 -10.26 16.34 17.95
C VAL A 389 -10.45 15.19 16.95
N SER A 390 -10.27 15.49 15.66
CA SER A 390 -10.32 14.50 14.58
C SER A 390 -9.04 13.66 14.52
N ALA A 391 -9.16 12.40 14.13
CA ALA A 391 -8.05 11.48 13.84
C ALA A 391 -7.33 11.84 12.52
N VAL A 392 -7.96 12.66 11.67
CA VAL A 392 -7.37 13.12 10.41
C VAL A 392 -6.06 13.85 10.70
N GLY A 393 -4.98 13.40 10.06
CA GLY A 393 -3.64 13.95 10.23
C GLY A 393 -2.76 13.18 11.21
N THR A 394 -3.35 12.43 12.15
CA THR A 394 -2.65 11.58 13.12
C THR A 394 -2.72 10.09 12.76
N ASN A 395 -3.73 9.67 12.00
CA ASN A 395 -3.83 8.30 11.49
C ASN A 395 -2.61 7.91 10.64
N THR A 396 -2.26 6.62 10.72
CA THR A 396 -1.51 5.91 9.68
C THR A 396 -2.41 4.88 8.98
N MET A 397 -1.94 4.30 7.89
CA MET A 397 -2.69 3.33 7.08
C MET A 397 -1.85 2.11 6.71
N TYR A 398 -2.52 1.00 6.49
CA TYR A 398 -1.94 -0.24 6.01
C TYR A 398 -1.81 -0.24 4.49
N CYS A 399 -0.81 -0.92 3.94
CA CYS A 399 -0.76 -1.19 2.50
C CYS A 399 -2.02 -1.97 2.08
N THR A 400 -2.50 -2.84 2.97
CA THR A 400 -3.69 -3.65 2.78
C THR A 400 -5.02 -2.89 2.94
N ASP A 401 -5.02 -1.60 3.26
CA ASP A 401 -6.22 -0.76 3.11
C ASP A 401 -6.49 -0.44 1.63
N CYS A 402 -5.44 -0.46 0.79
CA CYS A 402 -5.55 -0.25 -0.67
C CYS A 402 -5.46 -1.57 -1.45
N HIS A 403 -4.56 -2.47 -1.03
CA HIS A 403 -4.25 -3.71 -1.72
C HIS A 403 -4.91 -4.93 -1.07
N GLY A 404 -5.55 -5.77 -1.88
CA GLY A 404 -6.22 -6.99 -1.48
C GLY A 404 -7.42 -7.30 -2.36
N SER A 405 -8.23 -8.25 -1.91
CA SER A 405 -9.43 -8.67 -2.64
C SER A 405 -10.33 -7.48 -2.94
N ALA A 406 -10.84 -7.41 -4.17
CA ALA A 406 -11.83 -6.42 -4.54
C ALA A 406 -13.00 -6.45 -3.54
N VAL A 407 -13.43 -5.26 -3.13
CA VAL A 407 -14.48 -5.06 -2.13
C VAL A 407 -15.68 -4.41 -2.80
N THR A 408 -16.87 -4.99 -2.60
CA THR A 408 -18.12 -4.50 -3.18
C THR A 408 -18.59 -3.15 -2.60
N SER A 409 -18.25 -2.86 -1.35
CA SER A 409 -18.59 -1.59 -0.70
C SER A 409 -17.94 -0.39 -1.41
N ASN A 410 -18.73 0.64 -1.71
CA ASN A 410 -18.23 1.91 -2.27
C ASN A 410 -17.56 2.82 -1.23
N THR A 411 -17.74 2.53 0.06
CA THR A 411 -17.36 3.43 1.17
C THR A 411 -16.53 2.73 2.23
N SER A 412 -16.01 1.54 1.94
CA SER A 412 -15.19 0.76 2.86
C SER A 412 -14.17 -0.10 2.13
N VAL A 413 -13.07 -0.37 2.82
CA VAL A 413 -11.99 -1.27 2.39
C VAL A 413 -12.03 -2.60 3.14
N VAL A 414 -13.01 -2.82 4.02
CA VAL A 414 -13.19 -4.09 4.73
C VAL A 414 -13.51 -5.18 3.69
N PRO A 415 -12.75 -6.30 3.65
CA PRO A 415 -13.04 -7.42 2.76
C PRO A 415 -14.47 -7.92 2.92
N ASP A 416 -15.09 -8.31 1.81
CA ASP A 416 -16.41 -8.95 1.84
C ASP A 416 -16.36 -10.26 2.65
N THR A 417 -17.50 -10.72 3.15
CA THR A 417 -17.57 -11.93 3.99
C THR A 417 -16.87 -13.12 3.33
N GLY A 418 -15.95 -13.76 4.08
CA GLY A 418 -15.17 -14.90 3.60
C GLY A 418 -14.03 -14.56 2.66
N LYS A 419 -13.71 -13.27 2.44
CA LYS A 419 -12.50 -12.81 1.75
C LYS A 419 -11.41 -12.46 2.78
N PRO A 420 -10.15 -12.85 2.55
CA PRO A 420 -9.08 -12.55 3.49
C PRO A 420 -8.70 -11.07 3.46
N TRP A 421 -8.14 -10.59 4.57
CA TRP A 421 -7.38 -9.34 4.57
C TRP A 421 -5.95 -9.64 4.12
N GLY A 422 -5.44 -8.88 3.14
CA GLY A 422 -4.08 -9.07 2.62
C GLY A 422 -4.00 -8.97 1.09
N PRO A 423 -2.81 -8.70 0.53
CA PRO A 423 -2.63 -8.45 -0.90
C PRO A 423 -2.45 -9.77 -1.67
N HIS A 424 -3.35 -10.74 -1.49
CA HIS A 424 -3.22 -12.07 -2.11
C HIS A 424 -3.68 -12.08 -3.58
N GLY A 425 -4.88 -11.55 -3.84
CA GLY A 425 -5.52 -11.55 -5.14
C GLY A 425 -6.63 -10.51 -5.25
N SER A 426 -6.96 -10.08 -6.47
CA SER A 426 -8.06 -9.15 -6.76
C SER A 426 -8.61 -9.32 -8.17
N THR A 427 -9.84 -8.88 -8.39
CA THR A 427 -10.41 -8.68 -9.72
C THR A 427 -10.03 -7.33 -10.33
N ASN A 428 -9.44 -6.42 -9.56
CA ASN A 428 -8.91 -5.15 -10.05
C ASN A 428 -7.40 -5.23 -10.28
N PRO A 429 -6.86 -4.53 -11.30
CA PRO A 429 -5.43 -4.47 -11.54
C PRO A 429 -4.69 -3.91 -10.32
N PHE A 430 -3.39 -4.24 -10.21
CA PHE A 430 -2.50 -3.89 -9.10
C PHE A 430 -2.95 -4.42 -7.73
N LEU A 431 -3.74 -5.49 -7.73
CA LEU A 431 -4.31 -6.10 -6.52
C LEU A 431 -5.15 -5.10 -5.71
N LEU A 432 -5.91 -4.22 -6.36
CA LEU A 432 -6.60 -3.14 -5.65
C LEU A 432 -7.97 -3.57 -5.10
N LYS A 433 -8.33 -3.05 -3.93
CA LYS A 433 -9.65 -3.29 -3.32
C LYS A 433 -10.79 -2.58 -4.05
N GLY A 434 -10.49 -1.58 -4.88
CA GLY A 434 -11.46 -0.82 -5.67
C GLY A 434 -10.97 -0.57 -7.08
N ALA A 435 -11.85 -0.05 -7.92
CA ALA A 435 -11.51 0.25 -9.30
C ALA A 435 -10.43 1.36 -9.35
N TRP A 436 -9.41 1.12 -10.18
CA TRP A 436 -8.46 2.14 -10.61
C TRP A 436 -8.45 2.10 -12.13
N ALA A 437 -9.32 2.88 -12.72
CA ALA A 437 -9.56 2.90 -14.16
C ALA A 437 -9.74 4.35 -14.63
N ASP A 438 -9.52 4.57 -15.91
CA ASP A 438 -9.79 5.84 -16.58
C ASP A 438 -11.30 6.09 -16.69
N THR A 439 -11.93 6.33 -15.55
CA THR A 439 -13.34 6.67 -15.41
C THR A 439 -13.44 7.94 -14.59
N GLY A 440 -14.47 8.75 -14.85
CA GLY A 440 -14.67 9.96 -14.07
C GLY A 440 -15.31 9.67 -12.71
N GLY A 441 -15.39 10.72 -11.89
CA GLY A 441 -15.84 10.68 -10.50
C GLY A 441 -17.31 10.26 -10.32
N SER A 442 -18.07 10.03 -11.40
CA SER A 442 -19.38 9.37 -11.33
C SER A 442 -19.30 7.93 -10.83
N ASN A 443 -18.21 7.21 -11.15
CA ASN A 443 -18.00 5.83 -10.71
C ASN A 443 -17.76 5.76 -9.19
N ALA A 444 -18.75 5.28 -8.44
CA ALA A 444 -18.69 5.18 -6.99
C ALA A 444 -17.72 4.11 -6.48
N SER A 445 -17.33 3.15 -7.32
CA SER A 445 -16.45 2.04 -6.95
C SER A 445 -14.97 2.35 -7.11
N LEU A 446 -14.63 3.60 -7.47
CA LEU A 446 -13.24 4.07 -7.49
C LEU A 446 -12.60 3.90 -6.11
N LEU A 447 -11.36 3.40 -6.09
CA LEU A 447 -10.60 3.13 -4.87
C LEU A 447 -10.60 4.30 -3.90
N CYS A 448 -10.41 5.53 -4.41
CA CYS A 448 -10.37 6.74 -3.61
C CYS A 448 -11.63 6.93 -2.75
N PHE A 449 -12.81 6.58 -3.28
CA PHE A 449 -14.08 6.82 -2.61
C PHE A 449 -14.35 5.88 -1.45
N LYS A 450 -13.53 4.84 -1.27
CA LYS A 450 -13.56 4.01 -0.06
C LYS A 450 -13.06 4.76 1.18
N CYS A 451 -12.32 5.85 1.00
CA CYS A 451 -11.78 6.68 2.08
C CYS A 451 -12.22 8.15 1.99
N HIS A 452 -12.49 8.65 0.78
CA HIS A 452 -12.87 10.03 0.51
C HIS A 452 -14.36 10.14 0.14
N ALA A 453 -15.12 10.97 0.85
CA ALA A 453 -16.55 11.10 0.62
C ALA A 453 -16.87 11.59 -0.80
N LYS A 454 -17.45 10.72 -1.64
CA LYS A 454 -17.75 10.99 -3.06
C LYS A 454 -18.44 12.35 -3.31
N ALA A 455 -19.42 12.71 -2.49
CA ALA A 455 -20.17 13.97 -2.62
C ALA A 455 -19.29 15.23 -2.50
N VAL A 456 -18.18 15.15 -1.77
CA VAL A 456 -17.25 16.27 -1.56
C VAL A 456 -16.37 16.51 -2.79
N TYR A 457 -16.03 15.44 -3.52
CA TYR A 457 -15.02 15.48 -4.59
C TYR A 457 -15.60 15.33 -6.00
N SER A 458 -16.82 14.79 -6.15
CA SER A 458 -17.45 14.54 -7.45
C SER A 458 -18.90 15.03 -7.57
N GLY A 459 -19.46 15.63 -6.52
CA GLY A 459 -20.78 16.28 -6.60
C GLY A 459 -20.70 17.63 -7.30
N SER A 460 -21.77 18.08 -7.96
CA SER A 460 -21.85 19.42 -8.56
C SER A 460 -22.30 20.50 -7.56
N SER A 461 -22.95 20.09 -6.46
CA SER A 461 -23.39 21.00 -5.40
C SER A 461 -22.23 21.38 -4.49
N ASN A 462 -22.08 22.66 -4.18
CA ASN A 462 -21.08 23.14 -3.22
C ASN A 462 -21.31 22.47 -1.86
N SER A 463 -20.34 21.67 -1.43
CA SER A 463 -20.39 20.94 -0.16
C SER A 463 -19.90 21.75 1.04
N GLY A 464 -19.67 23.06 0.87
CA GLY A 464 -19.10 23.93 1.90
C GLY A 464 -17.59 23.75 2.04
N ARG A 465 -17.02 24.21 3.14
CA ARG A 465 -15.57 24.20 3.37
C ARG A 465 -15.11 22.84 3.90
N ARG A 466 -15.29 21.81 3.07
CA ARG A 466 -14.98 20.39 3.34
C ARG A 466 -13.66 19.91 2.73
N THR A 467 -12.95 20.75 1.96
CA THR A 467 -11.60 20.42 1.47
C THR A 467 -10.69 21.64 1.56
N GLY A 468 -9.37 21.39 1.50
CA GLY A 468 -8.41 22.47 1.36
C GLY A 468 -8.41 23.15 -0.02
N PHE A 469 -9.02 22.52 -1.04
CA PHE A 469 -9.19 23.11 -2.37
C PHE A 469 -10.50 23.91 -2.40
N TYR A 470 -10.43 25.10 -1.80
CA TYR A 470 -11.56 25.97 -1.55
C TYR A 470 -11.17 27.41 -1.87
N ASP A 471 -12.09 28.13 -2.51
CA ASP A 471 -11.98 29.56 -2.78
C ASP A 471 -12.94 30.30 -1.85
N GLY A 472 -12.38 30.83 -0.76
CA GLY A 472 -13.07 31.70 0.19
C GLY A 472 -12.70 33.17 0.06
N GLY A 473 -12.02 33.55 -1.04
CA GLY A 473 -11.64 34.94 -1.31
C GLY A 473 -12.81 35.75 -1.87
N ASN A 474 -12.51 36.87 -2.52
CA ASN A 474 -13.52 37.79 -3.06
C ASN A 474 -14.48 37.14 -4.07
N THR A 475 -14.06 36.07 -4.74
CA THR A 475 -14.89 35.31 -5.67
C THR A 475 -15.74 34.22 -5.02
N ASN A 476 -15.39 33.80 -3.80
CA ASN A 476 -16.10 32.85 -2.93
C ASN A 476 -16.78 31.68 -3.67
N ARG A 477 -16.05 30.98 -4.54
CA ARG A 477 -16.58 29.86 -5.33
C ARG A 477 -16.85 28.60 -4.51
N GLY A 478 -16.47 28.59 -3.23
CA GLY A 478 -16.70 27.46 -2.36
C GLY A 478 -15.72 26.31 -2.59
N ASN A 479 -16.19 25.07 -2.42
CA ASN A 479 -15.37 23.88 -2.71
C ASN A 479 -15.11 23.78 -4.21
N LEU A 480 -13.84 23.93 -4.60
CA LEU A 480 -13.46 24.01 -5.98
C LEU A 480 -13.62 22.67 -6.70
N HIS A 481 -13.61 21.51 -6.03
CA HIS A 481 -13.98 20.26 -6.70
C HIS A 481 -15.41 20.33 -7.23
N ASN A 482 -16.36 20.75 -6.39
CA ASN A 482 -17.76 20.83 -6.77
C ASN A 482 -17.99 21.88 -7.87
N TYR A 483 -17.30 23.02 -7.75
CA TYR A 483 -17.33 24.06 -8.77
C TYR A 483 -16.85 23.54 -10.13
N HIS A 484 -15.73 22.80 -10.20
CA HIS A 484 -15.25 22.27 -11.46
C HIS A 484 -16.21 21.23 -12.05
N VAL A 485 -16.78 20.32 -11.23
CA VAL A 485 -17.82 19.38 -11.69
C VAL A 485 -19.03 20.13 -12.26
N ASN A 486 -19.49 21.19 -11.60
CA ASN A 486 -20.59 22.01 -12.09
C ASN A 486 -20.30 22.63 -13.47
N LYS A 487 -19.05 23.00 -13.75
CA LYS A 487 -18.66 23.65 -15.01
C LYS A 487 -18.38 22.71 -16.18
N ILE A 488 -17.83 21.52 -15.92
CA ILE A 488 -17.40 20.61 -16.99
C ILE A 488 -18.14 19.26 -17.00
N GLY A 489 -19.10 19.08 -16.09
CA GLY A 489 -19.93 17.87 -15.97
C GLY A 489 -19.31 16.79 -15.10
N GLU A 490 -18.01 16.48 -15.27
CA GLU A 490 -17.35 15.42 -14.52
C GLU A 490 -15.84 15.66 -14.37
N LEU A 491 -15.27 15.27 -13.23
CA LEU A 491 -13.83 15.28 -12.99
C LEU A 491 -13.25 13.87 -13.06
N ARG A 492 -12.02 13.77 -13.60
CA ARG A 492 -11.14 12.61 -13.41
C ARG A 492 -10.04 13.00 -12.43
N CYS A 493 -9.80 12.17 -11.42
CA CYS A 493 -8.80 12.47 -10.40
C CYS A 493 -7.40 12.70 -11.02
N SER A 494 -7.04 11.91 -12.03
CA SER A 494 -5.74 11.96 -12.70
C SER A 494 -5.51 13.21 -13.56
N TRP A 495 -6.54 14.02 -13.82
CA TRP A 495 -6.37 15.33 -14.45
C TRP A 495 -5.58 16.28 -13.55
N CYS A 496 -5.70 16.13 -12.23
CA CYS A 496 -5.10 17.02 -11.24
C CYS A 496 -4.12 16.30 -10.30
N HIS A 497 -4.33 15.02 -10.03
CA HIS A 497 -3.53 14.24 -9.09
C HIS A 497 -2.64 13.23 -9.82
N VAL A 498 -1.53 12.85 -9.19
CA VAL A 498 -0.69 11.76 -9.71
C VAL A 498 -1.45 10.44 -9.76
N ALA A 499 -1.10 9.62 -10.75
CA ALA A 499 -1.71 8.32 -10.99
C ALA A 499 -1.24 7.22 -10.01
N VAL A 500 -0.15 7.47 -9.27
CA VAL A 500 0.32 6.60 -8.18
C VAL A 500 0.18 7.39 -6.88
N PRO A 501 -0.84 7.11 -6.05
CA PRO A 501 -1.19 7.99 -4.93
C PRO A 501 -0.37 7.71 -3.67
N HIS A 502 0.81 7.09 -3.73
CA HIS A 502 1.59 6.80 -2.52
C HIS A 502 2.16 8.07 -1.88
N GLY A 503 3.16 8.67 -2.54
CA GLY A 503 3.71 9.97 -2.17
C GLY A 503 4.26 10.71 -3.38
N TRP A 504 4.38 12.03 -3.24
CA TRP A 504 4.66 12.92 -4.36
C TRP A 504 5.46 14.15 -3.98
N LYS A 505 6.10 14.76 -4.99
CA LYS A 505 6.89 15.99 -4.84
C LYS A 505 6.06 17.21 -4.45
N ASN A 506 4.81 17.30 -4.91
CA ASN A 506 3.95 18.46 -4.66
C ASN A 506 2.85 18.17 -3.63
N LYS A 507 2.30 19.23 -3.01
CA LYS A 507 1.22 19.12 -2.03
C LYS A 507 -0.03 18.50 -2.65
N SER A 508 -0.85 17.85 -1.81
CA SER A 508 -2.14 17.24 -2.20
C SER A 508 -2.06 16.29 -3.41
N LEU A 509 -0.93 15.62 -3.59
CA LEU A 509 -0.64 14.72 -4.73
C LEU A 509 -0.84 15.40 -6.09
N LEU A 510 -0.69 16.73 -6.18
CA LEU A 510 -0.97 17.48 -7.40
C LEU A 510 0.13 17.31 -8.45
N VAL A 511 -0.25 16.96 -9.67
CA VAL A 511 0.65 17.10 -10.82
C VAL A 511 0.88 18.59 -11.10
N ASN A 512 2.01 18.92 -11.72
CA ASN A 512 2.21 20.26 -12.27
C ASN A 512 2.89 20.15 -13.63
N LEU A 513 2.16 20.39 -14.71
CA LEU A 513 2.71 20.33 -16.06
C LEU A 513 3.64 21.50 -16.39
N ASN A 514 3.81 22.47 -15.47
CA ASN A 514 4.88 23.46 -15.56
C ASN A 514 6.23 22.94 -15.02
N ASP A 515 6.23 21.76 -14.38
CA ASP A 515 7.35 21.17 -13.63
C ASP A 515 7.35 19.64 -13.80
N VAL A 516 7.50 19.18 -15.04
CA VAL A 516 7.72 17.77 -15.38
C VAL A 516 9.22 17.55 -15.51
N GLY A 517 9.79 16.67 -14.68
CA GLY A 517 11.22 16.43 -14.57
C GLY A 517 11.61 14.95 -14.66
N ALA A 518 12.62 14.58 -13.88
CA ALA A 518 13.22 13.25 -13.87
C ALA A 518 12.23 12.12 -13.57
N GLU A 519 11.17 12.42 -12.80
CA GLU A 519 10.11 11.47 -12.51
C GLU A 519 9.29 11.03 -13.73
N ALA A 520 9.40 11.76 -14.85
CA ALA A 520 8.83 11.41 -16.15
C ALA A 520 9.91 11.17 -17.23
N GLY A 521 11.18 11.04 -16.83
CA GLY A 521 12.29 10.80 -17.75
C GLY A 521 12.90 12.05 -18.39
N SER A 522 12.52 13.25 -17.95
CA SER A 522 13.13 14.49 -18.44
C SER A 522 14.40 14.82 -17.65
N PRO A 523 15.55 15.11 -18.31
CA PRO A 523 16.79 15.46 -17.62
C PRO A 523 16.72 16.82 -16.89
N ALA A 524 15.80 17.70 -17.32
CA ALA A 524 15.54 18.98 -16.67
C ALA A 524 14.04 19.18 -16.47
N ALA A 525 13.67 19.77 -15.33
CA ALA A 525 12.30 20.13 -15.05
C ALA A 525 11.81 21.23 -15.99
N GLY A 526 10.75 20.93 -16.75
CA GLY A 526 10.23 21.81 -17.79
C GLY A 526 8.71 21.80 -17.87
N SER A 527 8.19 22.72 -18.68
CA SER A 527 6.77 22.77 -19.00
C SER A 527 6.45 21.88 -20.19
N ILE A 528 5.39 21.07 -20.09
CA ILE A 528 4.96 20.12 -21.13
C ILE A 528 3.52 20.39 -21.57
N GLY A 529 3.20 20.05 -22.82
CA GLY A 529 1.84 20.10 -23.36
C GLY A 529 0.87 19.16 -22.64
N LYS A 530 -0.43 19.35 -22.84
CA LYS A 530 -1.49 18.52 -22.25
C LYS A 530 -2.49 18.04 -23.32
N PRO A 531 -3.28 16.96 -23.07
CA PRO A 531 -3.15 16.04 -21.95
C PRO A 531 -1.80 15.35 -21.95
N TYR A 532 -1.20 15.19 -20.78
CA TYR A 532 0.09 14.52 -20.65
C TYR A 532 -0.07 13.13 -20.04
N THR A 533 0.43 12.13 -20.75
CA THR A 533 0.49 10.74 -20.26
C THR A 533 1.92 10.27 -20.38
N GLN A 534 2.54 10.07 -19.23
CA GLN A 534 3.85 9.46 -19.09
C GLN A 534 3.85 8.77 -17.73
N GLY A 535 3.57 7.47 -17.74
CA GLY A 535 3.61 6.70 -16.51
C GLY A 535 5.00 6.75 -15.87
N PRO A 536 5.08 6.52 -14.55
CA PRO A 536 3.99 6.02 -13.72
C PRO A 536 3.10 7.11 -13.13
N TYR A 537 3.58 8.34 -13.04
CA TYR A 537 2.92 9.38 -12.24
C TYR A 537 1.91 10.23 -13.02
N TYR A 538 2.07 10.38 -14.34
CA TYR A 538 1.20 11.23 -15.17
C TYR A 538 0.29 10.39 -16.05
N TYR A 539 -1.02 10.52 -15.85
CA TYR A 539 -2.02 9.83 -16.65
C TYR A 539 -3.14 10.79 -17.07
N LYS A 540 -3.16 11.17 -18.36
CA LYS A 540 -4.07 12.20 -18.91
C LYS A 540 -4.08 13.49 -18.07
N ALA A 541 -2.94 13.85 -17.51
CA ALA A 541 -2.78 15.02 -16.65
C ALA A 541 -3.08 16.31 -17.42
N LEU A 542 -3.75 17.26 -16.75
CA LEU A 542 -4.13 18.56 -17.30
C LEU A 542 -3.65 19.74 -16.44
N LEU A 543 -3.37 19.51 -15.15
CA LEU A 543 -3.14 20.57 -14.18
C LEU A 543 -1.81 21.30 -14.38
N ARG A 544 -1.89 22.63 -14.37
CA ARG A 544 -0.76 23.55 -14.27
C ARG A 544 -0.96 24.48 -13.09
N VAL A 545 0.04 24.56 -12.23
CA VAL A 545 0.06 25.40 -11.03
C VAL A 545 1.16 26.45 -11.20
N THR A 546 0.81 27.72 -11.04
CA THR A 546 1.77 28.84 -11.03
C THR A 546 2.25 29.11 -9.61
N THR A 547 1.37 28.95 -8.64
CA THR A 547 1.62 29.20 -7.22
C THR A 547 0.80 28.24 -6.38
N PHE A 548 1.43 27.58 -5.40
CA PHE A 548 0.74 26.70 -4.47
C PHE A 548 0.15 27.54 -3.33
N ALA A 549 -1.17 27.66 -3.30
CA ALA A 549 -1.86 28.41 -2.27
C ALA A 549 -1.95 27.62 -0.94
N LYS A 550 -2.12 28.35 0.16
CA LYS A 550 -2.58 27.78 1.43
C LYS A 550 -3.99 27.21 1.26
N SER A 551 -4.26 26.07 1.90
CA SER A 551 -5.59 25.46 1.90
C SER A 551 -6.65 26.46 2.37
N GLY A 552 -7.77 26.50 1.66
CA GLY A 552 -8.85 27.47 1.88
C GLY A 552 -8.71 28.78 1.11
N ASN A 553 -7.53 29.05 0.53
CA ASN A 553 -7.21 30.32 -0.14
C ASN A 553 -6.83 30.11 -1.62
N TRP A 554 -7.34 29.06 -2.26
CA TRP A 554 -7.11 28.83 -3.68
C TRP A 554 -7.92 29.81 -4.52
N SER A 555 -7.36 30.24 -5.63
CA SER A 555 -7.97 31.15 -6.58
C SER A 555 -7.57 30.77 -8.01
N ARG A 556 -8.24 31.37 -8.99
CA ARG A 556 -7.90 31.20 -10.42
C ARG A 556 -6.44 31.53 -10.72
N ASP A 557 -5.87 32.53 -10.04
CA ASP A 557 -4.53 33.04 -10.35
C ASP A 557 -3.42 32.07 -9.91
N ASN A 558 -3.76 31.06 -9.11
CA ASN A 558 -2.88 29.96 -8.73
C ASN A 558 -2.69 28.93 -9.85
N CYS A 559 -3.49 29.01 -10.92
CA CYS A 559 -3.54 28.02 -12.00
C CYS A 559 -3.10 28.59 -13.36
N GLY A 560 -2.60 27.71 -14.24
CA GLY A 560 -2.17 28.02 -15.62
C GLY A 560 -0.66 28.22 -15.78
N GLY A 561 -0.25 28.94 -16.85
CA GLY A 561 1.15 29.24 -17.16
C GLY A 561 1.84 28.25 -18.13
N GLY A 562 3.08 28.61 -18.53
CA GLY A 562 4.13 27.78 -19.15
C GLY A 562 3.74 26.68 -20.14
N GLY A 563 3.91 26.93 -21.44
CA GLY A 563 3.79 25.94 -22.53
C GLY A 563 3.43 26.61 -23.86
N THR A 564 3.70 25.97 -25.00
CA THR A 564 3.41 26.51 -26.35
C THR A 564 1.92 26.53 -26.71
N ASP A 565 1.07 25.93 -25.87
CA ASP A 565 -0.35 25.79 -26.09
C ASP A 565 -1.13 26.86 -25.31
N SER A 566 -1.52 27.94 -26.02
CA SER A 566 -2.35 29.03 -25.50
C SER A 566 -3.77 28.59 -25.15
N ASP A 567 -4.32 27.62 -25.90
CA ASP A 567 -5.69 27.13 -25.76
C ASP A 567 -5.84 26.26 -24.52
N ALA A 568 -4.79 25.54 -24.15
CA ALA A 568 -4.65 24.80 -22.90
C ALA A 568 -4.61 25.69 -21.65
N THR A 569 -3.83 26.76 -21.69
CA THR A 569 -3.73 27.76 -20.60
C THR A 569 -5.06 28.50 -20.45
N ALA A 570 -5.68 28.84 -21.58
CA ALA A 570 -7.04 29.33 -21.67
C ALA A 570 -8.05 28.30 -21.15
N TYR A 571 -7.92 26.99 -21.38
CA TYR A 571 -8.85 26.01 -20.84
C TYR A 571 -8.79 25.93 -19.30
N MET A 572 -7.58 25.87 -18.71
CA MET A 572 -7.48 25.86 -17.24
C MET A 572 -7.96 27.17 -16.64
N LYS A 573 -7.52 28.31 -17.18
CA LYS A 573 -7.94 29.60 -16.63
C LYS A 573 -9.39 29.91 -16.95
N ASN A 574 -9.81 29.74 -18.19
CA ASN A 574 -11.08 30.22 -18.74
C ASN A 574 -12.22 29.21 -18.55
N THR A 575 -12.00 27.92 -18.81
CA THR A 575 -13.05 26.89 -18.71
C THR A 575 -13.13 26.30 -17.31
N MET A 576 -11.99 25.91 -16.73
CA MET A 576 -11.93 25.28 -15.41
C MET A 576 -12.05 26.31 -14.28
N CYS A 577 -11.37 27.47 -14.38
CA CYS A 577 -11.24 28.41 -13.26
C CYS A 577 -11.95 29.78 -13.41
N SER A 578 -12.49 30.18 -14.58
CA SER A 578 -12.98 31.58 -14.77
C SER A 578 -14.49 31.78 -14.86
N SER A 579 -15.28 30.76 -15.16
CA SER A 579 -16.71 30.98 -15.40
C SER A 579 -17.45 31.24 -14.09
N THR A 580 -17.83 32.49 -13.82
CA THR A 580 -18.80 32.79 -12.73
C THR A 580 -20.07 31.95 -12.89
N PRO A 581 -20.81 31.65 -11.80
CA PRO A 581 -22.01 30.81 -11.82
C PRO A 581 -22.90 31.04 -13.04
#